data_AF-A0A1Y2EUU2-F1
#
_entry.id   AF-A0A1Y2EUU2-F1
#
_cell.length_a   1.000
_cell.length_b   1.000
_cell.length_c   1.000
_cell.angle_alpha   90.00
_cell.angle_beta   90.00
_cell.angle_gamma   90.00
#
_symmetry.space_group_name_H-M   'P 1'
#
loop_
_entity.id
_entity.type
_entity.pdbx_description
1 polymer ?
#
loop_
_entity_poly.entity_id
_entity_poly.type
_entity_poly.pdbx_seq_one_letter_code
_entity_poly.pdbx_strand_id
1 'polypeptide(L)'
;MFSFGIFNKFNNNDNDQLLNAIEYHDVEKVRTIIEKANKTDKLLELNKKDDKGRDPFILACMKNVETAKLLLGYAESKNIILDLNGKSNFGDYPLIWACIKNSTEMVDLLMEYANRHHITLILNDKSELGDYPLFWACNKDNVEIAQKLMNYANNNQLLLSMNETSELGDNPLLWACRKNNIEMAKLLMRYADEHQLLLNLNEKNKDGFFTLLEATYNNSFEMVQLLLNYSDNNHIVLNLNEKNKDGIYPILEAAYNKNIVISELLMDYANKNNFVLNLNEKDNWGNYPLALVIKDNNIEMAKLLFKYAQKNNIVIKLNQYDIKNINEIKKEIKDLFINYEKSIYKYYGDNQFSTL
;
A
#
# COMPACT_ATOMS: atom_id res chain seq x y z
N MET A 1 30.95 -7.52 56.18
CA MET A 1 31.27 -8.51 55.11
C MET A 1 30.26 -8.30 53.99
N PHE A 2 30.53 -7.36 53.08
CA PHE A 2 29.77 -7.21 51.85
C PHE A 2 30.62 -7.81 50.73
N SER A 3 30.24 -9.00 50.26
CA SER A 3 30.88 -9.63 49.12
C SER A 3 30.31 -9.00 47.85
N PHE A 4 31.07 -8.08 47.26
CA PHE A 4 30.85 -7.64 45.88
C PHE A 4 31.11 -8.84 44.96
N GLY A 5 30.03 -9.38 44.39
CA GLY A 5 30.11 -10.35 43.30
C GLY A 5 30.65 -9.66 42.05
N ILE A 6 31.87 -10.00 41.67
CA ILE A 6 32.48 -9.61 40.40
C ILE A 6 31.70 -10.33 39.29
N PHE A 7 30.97 -9.58 38.46
CA PHE A 7 30.38 -10.08 37.22
C PHE A 7 31.51 -10.46 36.25
N ASN A 8 31.88 -11.74 36.21
CA ASN A 8 32.73 -12.27 35.16
C ASN A 8 31.89 -12.43 33.89
N LYS A 9 32.05 -11.50 32.94
CA LYS A 9 31.57 -11.63 31.55
C LYS A 9 32.14 -12.91 30.91
N PHE A 10 31.36 -13.56 30.07
CA PHE A 10 31.76 -14.76 29.33
C PHE A 10 32.93 -14.52 28.36
N ASN A 11 33.61 -15.60 28.00
CA ASN A 11 34.39 -15.67 26.75
C ASN A 11 33.43 -15.53 25.54
N ASN A 12 33.81 -14.73 24.54
CA ASN A 12 33.04 -14.43 23.32
C ASN A 12 32.39 -15.66 22.63
N ASN A 13 32.94 -16.87 22.78
CA ASN A 13 32.57 -18.07 22.03
C ASN A 13 31.09 -18.52 22.15
N ASP A 14 30.45 -18.55 23.34
CA ASP A 14 29.06 -19.08 23.46
C ASP A 14 28.01 -18.10 22.91
N ASN A 15 28.19 -16.79 23.11
CA ASN A 15 27.32 -15.75 22.53
C ASN A 15 27.53 -15.66 21.01
N ASP A 16 28.77 -15.76 20.53
CA ASP A 16 29.07 -15.81 19.09
C ASP A 16 28.51 -17.10 18.47
N GLN A 17 28.56 -18.23 19.16
CA GLN A 17 27.94 -19.48 18.71
C GLN A 17 26.42 -19.38 18.66
N LEU A 18 25.79 -18.68 19.61
CA LEU A 18 24.35 -18.42 19.59
C LEU A 18 23.98 -17.58 18.37
N LEU A 19 24.63 -16.43 18.17
CA LEU A 19 24.40 -15.57 17.02
C LEU A 19 24.56 -16.33 15.69
N ASN A 20 25.64 -17.11 15.57
CA ASN A 20 25.86 -17.94 14.38
C ASN A 20 24.76 -19.01 14.21
N ALA A 21 24.37 -19.71 15.27
CA ALA A 21 23.32 -20.72 15.20
C ALA A 21 21.99 -20.11 14.72
N ILE A 22 21.63 -18.92 15.23
CA ILE A 22 20.43 -18.20 14.80
C ILE A 22 20.56 -17.77 13.33
N GLU A 23 21.67 -17.16 12.94
CA GLU A 23 21.91 -16.68 11.57
C GLU A 23 21.83 -17.80 10.53
N TYR A 24 22.31 -19.01 10.88
CA TYR A 24 22.24 -20.21 10.03
C TYR A 24 20.96 -21.04 10.25
N HIS A 25 19.97 -20.54 11.00
CA HIS A 25 18.68 -21.21 11.26
C HIS A 25 18.79 -22.58 11.95
N ASP A 26 19.84 -22.81 12.74
CA ASP A 26 20.10 -24.06 13.47
C ASP A 26 19.40 -24.06 14.83
N VAL A 27 18.10 -24.38 14.82
CA VAL A 27 17.23 -24.37 16.02
C VAL A 27 17.73 -25.33 17.10
N GLU A 28 18.23 -26.51 16.71
CA GLU A 28 18.69 -27.53 17.66
C GLU A 28 20.00 -27.13 18.33
N LYS A 29 20.90 -26.46 17.60
CA LYS A 29 22.08 -25.86 18.22
C LYS A 29 21.71 -24.72 19.17
N VAL A 30 20.73 -23.88 18.83
CA VAL A 30 20.20 -22.87 19.77
C VAL A 30 19.68 -23.53 21.04
N ARG A 31 18.88 -24.61 20.92
CA ARG A 31 18.36 -25.39 22.05
C ARG A 31 19.50 -25.93 22.92
N THR A 32 20.51 -26.54 22.30
CA THR A 32 21.68 -27.09 22.99
C THR A 32 22.46 -26.00 23.75
N ILE A 33 22.63 -24.82 23.16
CA ILE A 33 23.31 -23.68 23.80
C ILE A 33 22.50 -23.20 25.02
N ILE A 34 21.17 -23.06 24.88
CA ILE A 34 20.27 -22.68 25.98
C ILE A 34 20.30 -23.72 27.11
N GLU A 35 20.26 -25.01 26.80
CA GLU A 35 20.36 -26.09 27.79
C GLU A 35 21.70 -26.07 28.53
N LYS A 36 22.80 -25.83 27.82
CA LYS A 36 24.12 -25.65 28.42
C LYS A 36 24.13 -24.44 29.35
N ALA A 37 23.62 -23.29 28.89
CA ALA A 37 23.54 -22.07 29.71
C ALA A 37 22.70 -22.29 30.97
N ASN A 38 21.58 -23.02 30.88
CA ASN A 38 20.72 -23.34 32.02
C ASN A 38 21.40 -24.19 33.10
N LYS A 39 22.36 -25.03 32.73
CA LYS A 39 23.15 -25.87 33.65
C LYS A 39 24.30 -25.11 34.32
N THR A 40 24.49 -23.84 33.99
CA THR A 40 25.60 -23.01 34.48
C THR A 40 25.07 -21.71 35.09
N ASP A 41 25.80 -21.08 36.01
CA ASP A 41 25.43 -19.77 36.60
C ASP A 41 25.68 -18.59 35.65
N LYS A 42 25.58 -18.84 34.35
CA LYS A 42 26.25 -18.08 33.30
C LYS A 42 25.19 -17.71 32.27
N LEU A 43 24.87 -16.41 32.19
CA LEU A 43 23.78 -15.86 31.35
C LEU A 43 24.21 -15.55 29.91
N LEU A 44 23.34 -15.89 28.95
CA LEU A 44 23.46 -15.47 27.54
C LEU A 44 23.18 -13.96 27.41
N GLU A 45 23.96 -13.28 26.57
CA GLU A 45 23.83 -11.82 26.35
C GLU A 45 22.75 -11.52 25.28
N LEU A 46 21.47 -11.70 25.60
CA LEU A 46 20.36 -11.63 24.63
C LEU A 46 20.08 -10.25 24.01
N ASN A 47 20.54 -9.18 24.66
CA ASN A 47 20.39 -7.79 24.17
C ASN A 47 21.71 -7.21 23.64
N LYS A 48 22.76 -8.03 23.55
CA LYS A 48 24.05 -7.58 23.00
C LYS A 48 23.98 -7.61 21.49
N LYS A 49 24.27 -6.46 20.89
CA LYS A 49 24.28 -6.27 19.45
C LYS A 49 25.58 -6.77 18.82
N ASP A 50 25.46 -7.33 17.63
CA ASP A 50 26.57 -7.63 16.72
C ASP A 50 27.08 -6.36 16.01
N ASP A 51 28.07 -6.51 15.13
CA ASP A 51 28.65 -5.39 14.35
C ASP A 51 27.64 -4.71 13.40
N LYS A 52 26.51 -5.36 13.12
CA LYS A 52 25.40 -4.82 12.32
C LYS A 52 24.28 -4.24 13.20
N GLY A 53 24.50 -4.12 14.51
CA GLY A 53 23.53 -3.59 15.46
C GLY A 53 22.41 -4.56 15.84
N ARG A 54 22.50 -5.84 15.46
CA ARG A 54 21.45 -6.84 15.67
C ARG A 54 21.74 -7.63 16.94
N ASP A 55 20.78 -7.72 17.86
CA ASP A 55 20.86 -8.65 18.97
C ASP A 55 20.32 -10.06 18.57
N PRO A 56 20.56 -11.10 19.38
CA PRO A 56 20.02 -12.43 19.14
C PRO A 56 18.51 -12.47 18.87
N PHE A 57 17.73 -11.59 19.49
CA PHE A 57 16.28 -11.63 19.37
C PHE A 57 15.78 -11.01 18.05
N ILE A 58 16.36 -9.89 17.61
CA ILE A 58 16.14 -9.33 16.26
C ILE A 58 16.47 -10.39 15.21
N LEU A 59 17.61 -11.07 15.35
CA LEU A 59 17.99 -12.17 14.45
C LEU A 59 16.94 -13.30 14.45
N ALA A 60 16.48 -13.72 15.62
CA ALA A 60 15.45 -14.75 15.72
C ALA A 60 14.15 -14.33 15.01
N CYS A 61 13.69 -13.09 15.21
CA CYS A 61 12.52 -12.55 14.51
C CYS A 61 12.71 -12.52 12.98
N MET A 62 13.92 -12.22 12.52
CA MET A 62 14.27 -12.24 11.09
C MET A 62 14.34 -13.67 10.52
N LYS A 63 14.67 -14.67 11.34
CA LYS A 63 15.01 -16.02 10.86
C LYS A 63 13.94 -17.09 11.11
N ASN A 64 13.43 -17.23 12.34
CA ASN A 64 12.59 -18.35 12.75
C ASN A 64 11.79 -18.07 14.04
N VAL A 65 10.46 -18.29 13.99
CA VAL A 65 9.53 -18.19 15.13
C VAL A 65 9.90 -19.11 16.28
N GLU A 66 10.29 -20.35 16.01
CA GLU A 66 10.66 -21.32 17.05
C GLU A 66 11.90 -20.86 17.81
N THR A 67 12.88 -20.29 17.11
CA THR A 67 14.06 -19.69 17.75
C THR A 67 13.66 -18.51 18.64
N ALA A 68 12.73 -17.65 18.20
CA ALA A 68 12.24 -16.55 19.03
C ALA A 68 11.54 -17.07 20.30
N LYS A 69 10.72 -18.12 20.20
CA LYS A 69 10.09 -18.78 21.37
C LYS A 69 11.12 -19.32 22.35
N LEU A 70 12.17 -19.97 21.87
CA LEU A 70 13.26 -20.48 22.72
C LEU A 70 13.95 -19.35 23.48
N LEU A 71 14.25 -18.23 22.80
CA LEU A 71 14.88 -17.07 23.42
C LEU A 71 13.95 -16.39 24.43
N LEU A 72 12.67 -16.23 24.12
CA LEU A 72 11.65 -15.70 25.05
C LEU A 72 11.56 -16.57 26.30
N GLY A 73 11.46 -17.90 26.15
CA GLY A 73 11.37 -18.83 27.27
C GLY A 73 12.63 -18.80 28.15
N TYR A 74 13.81 -18.73 27.54
CA TYR A 74 15.06 -18.57 28.28
C TYR A 74 15.11 -17.23 29.02
N ALA A 75 14.73 -16.13 28.36
CA ALA A 75 14.69 -14.79 28.95
C ALA A 75 13.79 -14.75 30.20
N GLU A 76 12.57 -15.30 30.11
CA GLU A 76 11.65 -15.44 31.24
C GLU A 76 12.27 -16.25 32.38
N SER A 77 12.87 -17.40 32.08
CA SER A 77 13.48 -18.28 33.10
C SER A 77 14.66 -17.64 33.84
N LYS A 78 15.28 -16.62 33.26
CA LYS A 78 16.44 -15.90 33.81
C LYS A 78 16.13 -14.47 34.23
N ASN A 79 14.86 -14.05 34.18
CA ASN A 79 14.43 -12.68 34.43
C ASN A 79 15.21 -11.64 33.59
N ILE A 80 15.45 -11.97 32.32
CA ILE A 80 16.03 -11.05 31.34
C ILE A 80 14.88 -10.38 30.59
N ILE A 81 14.86 -9.05 30.60
CA ILE A 81 13.92 -8.26 29.79
C ILE A 81 14.55 -8.06 28.41
N LEU A 82 13.91 -8.57 27.36
CA LEU A 82 14.36 -8.40 25.98
C LEU A 82 14.08 -6.98 25.49
N ASP A 83 15.01 -6.41 24.73
CA ASP A 83 14.79 -5.15 24.03
C ASP A 83 13.97 -5.38 22.75
N LEU A 84 12.64 -5.24 22.85
CA LEU A 84 11.74 -5.42 21.70
C LEU A 84 11.73 -4.24 20.72
N ASN A 85 12.37 -3.12 21.06
CA ASN A 85 12.41 -1.90 20.27
C ASN A 85 13.83 -1.58 19.76
N GLY A 86 14.80 -2.41 20.12
CA GLY A 86 16.17 -2.30 19.66
C GLY A 86 16.22 -2.33 18.14
N LYS A 87 16.89 -1.33 17.56
CA LYS A 87 17.11 -1.25 16.12
C LYS A 87 18.48 -1.77 15.71
N SER A 88 18.54 -2.44 14.56
CA SER A 88 19.78 -2.70 13.84
C SER A 88 20.37 -1.41 13.25
N ASN A 89 21.57 -1.51 12.66
CA ASN A 89 22.16 -0.39 11.93
C ASN A 89 21.35 0.00 10.67
N PHE A 90 20.45 -0.85 10.18
CA PHE A 90 19.54 -0.58 9.07
C PHE A 90 18.15 -0.08 9.53
N GLY A 91 17.99 0.17 10.83
CA GLY A 91 16.74 0.66 11.41
C GLY A 91 15.65 -0.40 11.60
N ASP A 92 15.91 -1.67 11.24
CA ASP A 92 14.98 -2.78 11.48
C ASP A 92 14.93 -3.19 12.95
N TYR A 93 13.76 -3.68 13.38
CA TYR A 93 13.45 -4.06 14.76
C TYR A 93 12.49 -5.26 14.78
N PRO A 94 12.28 -5.94 15.92
CA PRO A 94 11.55 -7.21 15.97
C PRO A 94 10.16 -7.19 15.30
N LEU A 95 9.33 -6.18 15.58
CA LEU A 95 7.97 -6.10 15.03
C LEU A 95 7.95 -5.87 13.52
N ILE A 96 8.83 -5.03 12.97
CA ILE A 96 8.88 -4.83 11.51
C ILE A 96 9.31 -6.13 10.80
N TRP A 97 10.23 -6.92 11.37
CA TRP A 97 10.57 -8.25 10.81
C TRP A 97 9.40 -9.21 10.82
N ALA A 98 8.61 -9.25 11.90
CA ALA A 98 7.41 -10.07 11.97
C ALA A 98 6.43 -9.75 10.84
N CYS A 99 6.21 -8.45 10.56
CA CYS A 99 5.39 -7.98 9.45
C CYS A 99 6.01 -8.26 8.07
N ILE A 100 7.32 -8.04 7.88
CA ILE A 100 8.06 -8.36 6.65
C ILE A 100 7.92 -9.86 6.30
N LYS A 101 8.03 -10.72 7.31
CA LYS A 101 7.89 -12.18 7.16
C LYS A 101 6.44 -12.64 7.10
N ASN A 102 5.49 -11.71 7.21
CA ASN A 102 4.06 -12.00 7.22
C ASN A 102 3.67 -13.04 8.28
N SER A 103 4.33 -13.02 9.44
CA SER A 103 4.15 -14.01 10.51
C SER A 103 3.22 -13.47 11.59
N THR A 104 1.93 -13.81 11.49
CA THR A 104 0.94 -13.48 12.52
C THR A 104 1.36 -14.02 13.89
N GLU A 105 1.89 -15.24 13.94
CA GLU A 105 2.36 -15.87 15.19
C GLU A 105 3.49 -15.07 15.85
N MET A 106 4.46 -14.58 15.08
CA MET A 106 5.51 -13.71 15.63
C MET A 106 4.95 -12.39 16.16
N VAL A 107 3.98 -11.80 15.45
CA VAL A 107 3.32 -10.57 15.90
C VAL A 107 2.64 -10.79 17.25
N ASP A 108 1.92 -11.90 17.42
CA ASP A 108 1.28 -12.26 18.69
C ASP A 108 2.31 -12.45 19.81
N LEU A 109 3.38 -13.22 19.56
CA LEU A 109 4.44 -13.45 20.55
C LEU A 109 5.07 -12.14 21.03
N LEU A 110 5.34 -11.21 20.12
CA LEU A 110 5.92 -9.90 20.45
C LEU A 110 4.94 -9.06 21.28
N MET A 111 3.68 -8.97 20.88
CA MET A 111 2.66 -8.20 21.59
C MET A 111 2.37 -8.76 22.98
N GLU A 112 2.28 -10.09 23.12
CA GLU A 112 2.07 -10.76 24.41
C GLU A 112 3.23 -10.52 25.37
N TYR A 113 4.48 -10.69 24.91
CA TYR A 113 5.65 -10.42 25.74
C TYR A 113 5.72 -8.93 26.11
N ALA A 114 5.46 -8.03 25.16
CA ALA A 114 5.45 -6.60 25.40
C ALA A 114 4.43 -6.22 26.48
N ASN A 115 3.19 -6.71 26.38
CA ASN A 115 2.14 -6.45 27.36
C ASN A 115 2.49 -7.00 28.75
N ARG A 116 3.06 -8.21 28.82
CA ARG A 116 3.47 -8.86 30.08
C ARG A 116 4.54 -8.07 30.81
N HIS A 117 5.49 -7.49 30.08
CA HIS A 117 6.63 -6.76 30.62
C HIS A 117 6.47 -5.24 30.57
N HIS A 118 5.26 -4.75 30.27
CA HIS A 118 4.93 -3.32 30.16
C HIS A 118 5.86 -2.55 29.19
N ILE A 119 6.21 -3.18 28.07
CA ILE A 119 6.96 -2.59 26.98
C ILE A 119 5.98 -2.01 25.96
N THR A 120 6.10 -0.72 25.66
CA THR A 120 5.35 -0.09 24.57
C THR A 120 6.09 -0.34 23.25
N LEU A 121 5.51 -1.13 22.34
CA LEU A 121 6.13 -1.41 21.04
C LEU A 121 6.14 -0.17 20.14
N ILE A 122 7.22 -0.01 19.38
CA ILE A 122 7.32 0.97 18.30
C ILE A 122 6.50 0.48 17.10
N LEU A 123 5.47 1.23 16.71
CA LEU A 123 4.56 0.84 15.62
C LEU A 123 4.78 1.60 14.31
N ASN A 124 5.44 2.76 14.36
CA ASN A 124 5.48 3.73 13.25
C ASN A 124 6.87 4.07 12.77
N ASP A 125 7.92 3.68 13.49
CA ASP A 125 9.27 4.03 13.07
C ASP A 125 9.58 3.36 11.73
N LYS A 126 10.17 4.16 10.85
CA LYS A 126 10.61 3.67 9.55
C LYS A 126 11.96 2.98 9.65
N SER A 127 12.17 1.92 8.86
CA SER A 127 13.54 1.48 8.56
C SER A 127 14.23 2.48 7.61
N GLU A 128 15.50 2.23 7.27
CA GLU A 128 16.20 3.01 6.25
C GLU A 128 15.49 3.05 4.89
N LEU A 129 14.67 2.05 4.55
CA LEU A 129 13.90 2.01 3.29
C LEU A 129 12.54 2.72 3.39
N GLY A 130 12.26 3.40 4.50
CA GLY A 130 11.03 4.15 4.71
C GLY A 130 9.79 3.30 5.05
N ASP A 131 9.96 1.99 5.26
CA ASP A 131 8.89 1.05 5.56
C ASP A 131 8.65 0.88 7.07
N TYR A 132 7.44 0.47 7.45
CA TYR A 132 7.00 0.34 8.83
C TYR A 132 5.94 -0.78 8.97
N PRO A 133 5.61 -1.26 10.18
CA PRO A 133 4.76 -2.44 10.39
C PRO A 133 3.42 -2.46 9.61
N LEU A 134 2.63 -1.39 9.70
CA LEU A 134 1.33 -1.32 9.01
C LEU A 134 1.50 -1.30 7.48
N PHE A 135 2.52 -0.60 6.96
CA PHE A 135 2.86 -0.63 5.54
C PHE A 135 3.11 -2.05 5.05
N TRP A 136 3.89 -2.86 5.80
CA TRP A 136 4.16 -4.24 5.43
C TRP A 136 2.92 -5.13 5.51
N ALA A 137 2.05 -4.94 6.50
CA ALA A 137 0.79 -5.66 6.57
C ALA A 137 -0.06 -5.44 5.30
N CYS A 138 -0.15 -4.19 4.83
CA CYS A 138 -0.86 -3.86 3.59
C CYS A 138 -0.13 -4.36 2.34
N ASN A 139 1.20 -4.24 2.27
CA ASN A 139 2.00 -4.76 1.16
C ASN A 139 1.85 -6.29 1.00
N LYS A 140 1.82 -7.02 2.12
CA LYS A 140 1.62 -8.47 2.18
C LYS A 140 0.15 -8.89 2.09
N ASP A 141 -0.76 -7.93 1.99
CA ASP A 141 -2.20 -8.14 1.91
C ASP A 141 -2.77 -8.93 3.12
N ASN A 142 -2.16 -8.76 4.29
CA ASN A 142 -2.54 -9.48 5.51
C ASN A 142 -3.39 -8.61 6.44
N VAL A 143 -4.70 -8.72 6.27
CA VAL A 143 -5.72 -8.00 7.05
C VAL A 143 -5.63 -8.35 8.54
N GLU A 144 -5.26 -9.58 8.89
CA GLU A 144 -5.16 -10.02 10.28
C GLU A 144 -4.03 -9.30 11.02
N ILE A 145 -2.84 -9.20 10.41
CA ILE A 145 -1.72 -8.45 11.00
C ILE A 145 -2.08 -6.96 11.12
N ALA A 146 -2.70 -6.37 10.09
CA ALA A 146 -3.14 -4.98 10.15
C ALA A 146 -4.12 -4.75 11.32
N GLN A 147 -5.11 -5.64 11.50
CA GLN A 147 -6.06 -5.58 12.60
C GLN A 147 -5.38 -5.75 13.97
N LYS A 148 -4.38 -6.64 14.09
CA LYS A 148 -3.60 -6.81 15.33
C LYS A 148 -2.82 -5.55 15.68
N LEU A 149 -2.17 -4.92 14.70
CA LEU A 149 -1.46 -3.64 14.89
C LEU A 149 -2.41 -2.54 15.38
N MET A 150 -3.59 -2.42 14.76
CA MET A 150 -4.62 -1.44 15.17
C MET A 150 -5.14 -1.71 16.58
N ASN A 151 -5.45 -2.97 16.91
CA ASN A 151 -5.92 -3.35 18.24
C ASN A 151 -4.85 -3.06 19.31
N TYR A 152 -3.60 -3.40 19.03
CA TYR A 152 -2.49 -3.11 19.94
C TYR A 152 -2.31 -1.61 20.13
N ALA A 153 -2.38 -0.81 19.06
CA ALA A 153 -2.32 0.64 19.14
C ALA A 153 -3.44 1.19 20.04
N ASN A 154 -4.68 0.76 19.81
CA ASN A 154 -5.85 1.24 20.57
C ASN A 154 -5.77 0.88 22.05
N ASN A 155 -5.40 -0.37 22.36
CA ASN A 155 -5.26 -0.85 23.73
C ASN A 155 -4.16 -0.11 24.51
N ASN A 156 -3.12 0.37 23.80
CA ASN A 156 -2.00 1.10 24.40
C ASN A 156 -2.08 2.62 24.17
N GLN A 157 -3.22 3.14 23.69
CA GLN A 157 -3.43 4.58 23.42
C GLN A 157 -2.37 5.18 22.48
N LEU A 158 -1.92 4.39 21.52
CA LEU A 158 -1.01 4.78 20.45
C LEU A 158 -1.82 5.07 19.18
N LEU A 159 -1.22 5.84 18.27
CA LEU A 159 -1.82 6.19 16.99
C LEU A 159 -0.96 5.63 15.86
N LEU A 160 -1.55 4.90 14.91
CA LEU A 160 -0.83 4.42 13.74
C LEU A 160 -0.64 5.51 12.69
N SER A 161 0.51 5.47 12.01
CA SER A 161 0.81 6.33 10.87
C SER A 161 0.12 5.80 9.60
N MET A 162 -1.01 6.40 9.24
CA MET A 162 -1.88 5.91 8.15
C MET A 162 -1.49 6.42 6.75
N ASN A 163 -0.80 7.55 6.67
CA ASN A 163 -0.49 8.24 5.41
C ASN A 163 0.99 8.25 5.05
N GLU A 164 1.85 7.76 5.95
CA GLU A 164 3.29 7.74 5.69
C GLU A 164 3.61 6.89 4.46
N THR A 165 4.49 7.41 3.62
CA THR A 165 4.90 6.75 2.39
C THR A 165 6.25 6.06 2.53
N SER A 166 6.42 4.97 1.77
CA SER A 166 7.73 4.37 1.52
C SER A 166 8.61 5.26 0.63
N GLU A 167 9.87 4.87 0.41
CA GLU A 167 10.72 5.54 -0.59
C GLU A 167 10.11 5.56 -2.00
N LEU A 168 9.21 4.64 -2.34
CA LEU A 168 8.51 4.63 -3.62
C LEU A 168 7.27 5.53 -3.65
N GLY A 169 6.94 6.21 -2.55
CA GLY A 169 5.74 7.04 -2.43
C GLY A 169 4.45 6.25 -2.24
N ASP A 170 4.55 4.94 -1.94
CA ASP A 170 3.37 4.13 -1.65
C ASP A 170 2.97 4.25 -0.17
N ASN A 171 1.69 4.53 0.10
CA ASN A 171 1.10 4.49 1.43
C ASN A 171 0.25 3.21 1.64
N PRO A 172 -0.18 2.87 2.87
CA PRO A 172 -0.97 1.69 3.16
C PRO A 172 -2.26 1.54 2.32
N LEU A 173 -3.02 2.64 2.13
CA LEU A 173 -4.26 2.61 1.37
C LEU A 173 -4.01 2.35 -0.13
N LEU A 174 -2.95 2.93 -0.69
CA LEU A 174 -2.56 2.67 -2.08
C LEU A 174 -2.19 1.19 -2.28
N TRP A 175 -1.51 0.54 -1.32
CA TRP A 175 -1.29 -0.91 -1.37
C TRP A 175 -2.59 -1.71 -1.34
N ALA A 176 -3.55 -1.34 -0.49
CA ALA A 176 -4.86 -2.00 -0.47
C ALA A 176 -5.58 -1.87 -1.84
N CYS A 177 -5.54 -0.68 -2.46
CA CYS A 177 -6.06 -0.46 -3.81
C CYS A 177 -5.33 -1.29 -4.87
N ARG A 178 -4.00 -1.36 -4.81
CA ARG A 178 -3.16 -2.15 -5.74
C ARG A 178 -3.44 -3.64 -5.65
N LYS A 179 -3.65 -4.16 -4.44
CA LYS A 179 -4.05 -5.56 -4.19
C LYS A 179 -5.54 -5.80 -4.46
N ASN A 180 -6.31 -4.74 -4.70
CA ASN A 180 -7.76 -4.76 -4.78
C ASN A 180 -8.42 -5.44 -3.57
N ASN A 181 -7.82 -5.30 -2.38
CA ASN A 181 -8.36 -5.88 -1.15
C ASN A 181 -9.29 -4.88 -0.48
N ILE A 182 -10.60 -5.06 -0.74
CA ILE A 182 -11.65 -4.20 -0.22
C ILE A 182 -11.70 -4.22 1.31
N GLU A 183 -11.48 -5.38 1.93
CA GLU A 183 -11.55 -5.52 3.39
C GLU A 183 -10.38 -4.81 4.08
N MET A 184 -9.18 -4.85 3.49
CA MET A 184 -8.05 -4.04 3.94
C MET A 184 -8.36 -2.54 3.83
N ALA A 185 -8.93 -2.09 2.70
CA ALA A 185 -9.27 -0.68 2.51
C ALA A 185 -10.33 -0.20 3.52
N LYS A 186 -11.41 -0.99 3.73
CA LYS A 186 -12.43 -0.72 4.75
C LYS A 186 -11.84 -0.68 6.15
N LEU A 187 -10.91 -1.59 6.47
CA LEU A 187 -10.22 -1.61 7.76
C LEU A 187 -9.41 -0.33 8.00
N LEU A 188 -8.62 0.10 7.01
CA LEU A 188 -7.84 1.35 7.08
C LEU A 188 -8.73 2.58 7.23
N MET A 189 -9.80 2.67 6.45
CA MET A 189 -10.76 3.77 6.50
C MET A 189 -11.47 3.85 7.84
N ARG A 190 -11.94 2.72 8.37
CA ARG A 190 -12.60 2.65 9.69
C ARG A 190 -11.66 3.11 10.79
N TYR A 191 -10.42 2.63 10.80
CA TYR A 191 -9.43 3.09 11.78
C TYR A 191 -9.17 4.60 11.66
N ALA A 192 -9.08 5.13 10.45
CA ALA A 192 -8.92 6.55 10.24
C ALA A 192 -10.12 7.36 10.80
N ASP A 193 -11.35 6.95 10.48
CA ASP A 193 -12.57 7.61 10.96
C ASP A 193 -12.68 7.55 12.50
N GLU A 194 -12.43 6.39 13.12
CA GLU A 194 -12.46 6.20 14.58
C GLU A 194 -11.46 7.10 15.32
N HIS A 195 -10.32 7.39 14.68
CA HIS A 195 -9.25 8.22 15.23
C HIS A 195 -9.20 9.64 14.65
N GLN A 196 -10.22 10.05 13.90
CA GLN A 196 -10.34 11.39 13.29
C GLN A 196 -9.12 11.75 12.41
N LEU A 197 -8.59 10.76 11.71
CA LEU A 197 -7.52 10.90 10.73
C LEU A 197 -8.10 11.03 9.32
N LEU A 198 -7.48 11.87 8.51
CA LEU A 198 -7.84 12.02 7.11
C LEU A 198 -6.86 11.22 6.24
N LEU A 199 -7.34 10.24 5.47
CA LEU A 199 -6.47 9.47 4.57
C LEU A 199 -6.09 10.27 3.31
N ASN A 200 -4.85 10.10 2.85
CA ASN A 200 -4.35 10.72 1.62
C ASN A 200 -4.76 9.91 0.38
N LEU A 201 -5.84 10.32 -0.30
CA LEU A 201 -6.35 9.63 -1.50
C LEU A 201 -5.70 10.14 -2.82
N ASN A 202 -5.19 11.37 -2.81
CA ASN A 202 -4.67 12.04 -4.01
C ASN A 202 -3.14 12.02 -4.15
N GLU A 203 -2.45 11.53 -3.12
CA GLU A 203 -0.99 11.46 -3.13
C GLU A 203 -0.54 10.44 -4.17
N LYS A 204 0.42 10.86 -5.00
CA LYS A 204 0.98 10.03 -6.07
C LYS A 204 2.24 9.34 -5.58
N ASN A 205 2.36 8.05 -5.90
CA ASN A 205 3.62 7.36 -5.75
C ASN A 205 4.62 7.80 -6.84
N LYS A 206 5.83 7.23 -6.81
CA LYS A 206 6.89 7.54 -7.77
C LYS A 206 6.46 7.30 -9.21
N ASP A 207 5.54 6.39 -9.50
CA ASP A 207 5.03 6.12 -10.86
C ASP A 207 3.82 6.97 -11.23
N GLY A 208 3.38 7.85 -10.33
CA GLY A 208 2.27 8.76 -10.53
C GLY A 208 0.90 8.15 -10.26
N PHE A 209 0.84 6.93 -9.72
CA PHE A 209 -0.41 6.29 -9.30
C PHE A 209 -0.87 6.83 -7.95
N PHE A 210 -2.18 7.02 -7.83
CA PHE A 210 -2.89 7.39 -6.61
C PHE A 210 -4.11 6.46 -6.46
N THR A 211 -4.80 6.48 -5.31
CA THR A 211 -5.74 5.40 -4.94
C THR A 211 -6.86 5.18 -5.96
N LEU A 212 -7.48 6.26 -6.44
CA LEU A 212 -8.56 6.17 -7.43
C LEU A 212 -8.06 5.65 -8.79
N LEU A 213 -6.88 6.08 -9.25
CA LEU A 213 -6.31 5.59 -10.51
C LEU A 213 -5.94 4.11 -10.40
N GLU A 214 -5.33 3.68 -9.30
CA GLU A 214 -5.00 2.27 -9.05
C GLU A 214 -6.27 1.40 -9.00
N ALA A 215 -7.32 1.84 -8.32
CA ALA A 215 -8.62 1.14 -8.29
C ALA A 215 -9.28 1.05 -9.68
N THR A 216 -9.16 2.10 -10.48
CA THR A 216 -9.68 2.14 -11.86
C THR A 216 -8.88 1.24 -12.80
N TYR A 217 -7.55 1.19 -12.63
CA TYR A 217 -6.64 0.29 -13.35
C TYR A 217 -6.95 -1.18 -13.07
N ASN A 218 -7.23 -1.51 -11.81
CA ASN A 218 -7.72 -2.83 -11.41
C ASN A 218 -9.17 -3.13 -11.86
N ASN A 219 -9.81 -2.20 -12.57
CA ASN A 219 -11.18 -2.30 -13.05
C ASN A 219 -12.20 -2.65 -11.94
N SER A 220 -11.93 -2.20 -10.71
CA SER A 220 -12.66 -2.62 -9.51
C SER A 220 -13.77 -1.64 -9.16
N PHE A 221 -15.00 -1.98 -9.53
CA PHE A 221 -16.18 -1.17 -9.21
C PHE A 221 -16.33 -0.93 -7.70
N GLU A 222 -16.18 -1.98 -6.88
CA GLU A 222 -16.37 -1.88 -5.43
C GLU A 222 -15.30 -0.97 -4.79
N MET A 223 -14.03 -1.09 -5.22
CA MET A 223 -12.96 -0.23 -4.69
C MET A 223 -13.16 1.23 -5.11
N VAL A 224 -13.52 1.49 -6.38
CA VAL A 224 -13.82 2.85 -6.84
C VAL A 224 -14.98 3.43 -6.04
N GLN A 225 -16.09 2.71 -5.90
CA GLN A 225 -17.25 3.17 -5.13
C GLN A 225 -16.91 3.43 -3.66
N LEU A 226 -16.10 2.57 -3.04
CA LEU A 226 -15.61 2.76 -1.66
C LEU A 226 -14.80 4.05 -1.52
N LEU A 227 -13.85 4.31 -2.42
CA LEU A 227 -13.03 5.53 -2.41
C LEU A 227 -13.87 6.80 -2.61
N LEU A 228 -14.82 6.78 -3.55
CA LEU A 228 -15.73 7.91 -3.79
C LEU A 228 -16.56 8.21 -2.54
N ASN A 229 -17.17 7.19 -1.93
CA ASN A 229 -17.97 7.35 -0.72
C ASN A 229 -17.14 7.87 0.46
N TYR A 230 -15.93 7.33 0.67
CA TYR A 230 -15.04 7.82 1.72
C TYR A 230 -14.67 9.29 1.49
N SER A 231 -14.38 9.66 0.24
CA SER A 231 -14.04 11.04 -0.10
C SER A 231 -15.21 12.01 0.14
N ASP A 232 -16.44 11.61 -0.17
CA ASP A 232 -17.64 12.40 0.08
C ASP A 232 -17.89 12.60 1.58
N ASN A 233 -17.79 11.51 2.37
CA ASN A 233 -18.01 11.53 3.82
C ASN A 233 -16.97 12.38 4.56
N ASN A 234 -15.74 12.41 4.07
CA ASN A 234 -14.62 13.13 4.67
C ASN A 234 -14.27 14.44 3.95
N HIS A 235 -15.14 14.91 3.04
CA HIS A 235 -14.97 16.16 2.29
C HIS A 235 -13.63 16.28 1.53
N ILE A 236 -13.13 15.17 1.02
CA ILE A 236 -11.92 15.09 0.20
C ILE A 236 -12.31 15.28 -1.27
N VAL A 237 -11.75 16.28 -1.92
CA VAL A 237 -11.90 16.47 -3.37
C VAL A 237 -10.92 15.57 -4.11
N LEU A 238 -11.42 14.57 -4.86
CA LEU A 238 -10.56 13.65 -5.60
C LEU A 238 -10.02 14.24 -6.91
N ASN A 239 -8.78 13.89 -7.22
CA ASN A 239 -8.12 14.24 -8.46
C ASN A 239 -8.55 13.28 -9.59
N LEU A 240 -9.40 13.73 -10.51
CA LEU A 240 -9.94 12.88 -11.59
C LEU A 240 -9.20 13.01 -12.94
N ASN A 241 -8.40 14.06 -13.11
CA ASN A 241 -7.69 14.37 -14.36
C ASN A 241 -6.17 14.24 -14.23
N GLU A 242 -5.68 13.93 -13.03
CA GLU A 242 -4.26 13.78 -12.78
C GLU A 242 -3.71 12.54 -13.48
N LYS A 243 -2.57 12.70 -14.15
CA LYS A 243 -1.92 11.65 -14.92
C LYS A 243 -0.83 10.94 -14.11
N ASN A 244 -0.65 9.64 -14.36
CA ASN A 244 0.56 8.91 -13.96
C ASN A 244 1.73 9.21 -14.94
N LYS A 245 2.88 8.55 -14.76
CA LYS A 245 4.05 8.71 -15.66
C LYS A 245 3.77 8.35 -17.12
N ASP A 246 2.84 7.44 -17.35
CA ASP A 246 2.43 6.99 -18.69
C ASP A 246 1.42 7.94 -19.34
N GLY A 247 1.01 9.00 -18.64
CA GLY A 247 0.00 9.94 -19.09
C GLY A 247 -1.44 9.43 -18.89
N ILE A 248 -1.61 8.30 -18.19
CA ILE A 248 -2.91 7.66 -17.92
C ILE A 248 -3.59 8.32 -16.72
N TYR A 249 -4.91 8.49 -16.81
CA TYR A 249 -5.75 9.11 -15.78
C TYR A 249 -7.10 8.37 -15.71
N PRO A 250 -7.90 8.51 -14.63
CA PRO A 250 -9.02 7.60 -14.33
C PRO A 250 -10.01 7.33 -15.47
N ILE A 251 -10.56 8.37 -16.13
CA ILE A 251 -11.54 8.14 -17.19
C ILE A 251 -10.92 7.55 -18.47
N LEU A 252 -9.62 7.78 -18.71
CA LEU A 252 -8.89 7.13 -19.80
C LEU A 252 -8.68 5.64 -19.50
N GLU A 253 -8.29 5.31 -18.27
CA GLU A 253 -8.14 3.93 -17.82
C GLU A 253 -9.47 3.16 -17.87
N ALA A 254 -10.57 3.76 -17.42
CA ALA A 254 -11.90 3.15 -17.54
C ALA A 254 -12.31 2.90 -19.00
N ALA A 255 -11.90 3.77 -19.94
CA ALA A 255 -12.10 3.59 -21.36
C ALA A 255 -11.25 2.44 -21.95
N TYR A 256 -9.98 2.29 -21.53
CA TYR A 256 -9.15 1.13 -21.86
C TYR A 256 -9.81 -0.18 -21.41
N ASN A 257 -10.34 -0.20 -20.19
CA ASN A 257 -11.04 -1.34 -19.61
C ASN A 257 -12.47 -1.55 -20.17
N LYS A 258 -12.95 -0.64 -21.03
CA LYS A 258 -14.31 -0.65 -21.60
C LYS A 258 -15.41 -0.68 -20.53
N ASN A 259 -15.11 -0.17 -19.33
CA ASN A 259 -16.00 -0.25 -18.18
C ASN A 259 -16.89 0.99 -18.10
N ILE A 260 -18.11 0.84 -18.62
CA ILE A 260 -19.14 1.88 -18.63
C ILE A 260 -19.53 2.27 -17.20
N VAL A 261 -19.66 1.30 -16.29
CA VAL A 261 -20.14 1.55 -14.93
C VAL A 261 -19.14 2.40 -14.13
N ILE A 262 -17.85 2.09 -14.18
CA ILE A 262 -16.83 2.93 -13.54
C ILE A 262 -16.79 4.32 -14.19
N SER A 263 -16.97 4.39 -15.51
CA SER A 263 -17.00 5.68 -16.22
C SER A 263 -18.18 6.55 -15.77
N GLU A 264 -19.36 5.96 -15.59
CA GLU A 264 -20.53 6.64 -15.03
C GLU A 264 -20.26 7.12 -13.60
N LEU A 265 -19.67 6.29 -12.74
CA LEU A 265 -19.30 6.70 -11.38
C LEU A 265 -18.36 7.92 -11.36
N LEU A 266 -17.31 7.90 -12.20
CA LEU A 266 -16.37 9.02 -12.30
C LEU A 266 -17.06 10.29 -12.81
N MET A 267 -17.94 10.16 -13.82
CA MET A 267 -18.70 11.28 -14.38
C MET A 267 -19.69 11.88 -13.38
N ASP A 268 -20.38 11.03 -12.61
CA ASP A 268 -21.35 11.47 -11.61
C ASP A 268 -20.67 12.17 -10.46
N TYR A 269 -19.55 11.62 -9.96
CA TYR A 269 -18.74 12.28 -8.94
C TYR A 269 -18.19 13.63 -9.44
N ALA A 270 -17.69 13.68 -10.69
CA ALA A 270 -17.23 14.93 -11.30
C ALA A 270 -18.35 15.98 -11.37
N ASN A 271 -19.52 15.60 -11.91
CA ASN A 271 -20.68 16.49 -12.01
C ASN A 271 -21.13 16.99 -10.64
N LYS A 272 -21.21 16.11 -9.64
CA LYS A 272 -21.59 16.43 -8.25
C LYS A 272 -20.66 17.49 -7.65
N ASN A 273 -19.36 17.40 -7.94
CA ASN A 273 -18.33 18.29 -7.41
C ASN A 273 -18.00 19.46 -8.34
N ASN A 274 -18.84 19.75 -9.35
CA ASN A 274 -18.61 20.80 -10.36
C ASN A 274 -17.23 20.73 -11.03
N PHE A 275 -16.73 19.50 -11.21
CA PHE A 275 -15.45 19.20 -11.85
C PHE A 275 -15.70 18.67 -13.26
N VAL A 276 -14.86 19.06 -14.23
CA VAL A 276 -14.98 18.64 -15.63
C VAL A 276 -13.90 17.61 -15.95
N LEU A 277 -14.32 16.40 -16.33
CA LEU A 277 -13.39 15.36 -16.76
C LEU A 277 -12.70 15.72 -18.07
N ASN A 278 -11.45 15.32 -18.18
CA ASN A 278 -10.63 15.57 -19.35
C ASN A 278 -10.83 14.51 -20.42
N LEU A 279 -11.47 14.84 -21.54
CA LEU A 279 -11.76 13.87 -22.60
C LEU A 279 -10.81 13.93 -23.80
N ASN A 280 -9.91 14.90 -23.86
CA ASN A 280 -9.07 15.14 -25.05
C ASN A 280 -7.58 14.91 -24.81
N GLU A 281 -7.18 14.76 -23.56
CA GLU A 281 -5.79 14.70 -23.21
C GLU A 281 -5.20 13.33 -23.39
N LYS A 282 -4.04 13.34 -24.02
CA LYS A 282 -3.41 12.13 -24.51
C LYS A 282 -2.50 11.55 -23.44
N ASP A 283 -2.46 10.23 -23.40
CA ASP A 283 -1.37 9.50 -22.78
C ASP A 283 -0.10 9.53 -23.65
N ASN A 284 0.95 8.86 -23.19
CA ASN A 284 2.24 8.81 -23.89
C ASN A 284 2.18 8.04 -25.22
N TRP A 285 1.11 7.30 -25.49
CA TRP A 285 0.86 6.61 -26.76
C TRP A 285 -0.09 7.38 -27.69
N GLY A 286 -0.49 8.58 -27.29
CA GLY A 286 -1.38 9.44 -28.08
C GLY A 286 -2.88 9.08 -27.95
N ASN A 287 -3.25 8.19 -27.03
CA ASN A 287 -4.63 7.78 -26.82
C ASN A 287 -5.34 8.66 -25.79
N TYR A 288 -6.64 8.83 -25.97
CA TYR A 288 -7.55 9.54 -25.06
C TYR A 288 -8.92 8.84 -25.10
N PRO A 289 -9.82 9.08 -24.13
CA PRO A 289 -10.98 8.22 -23.89
C PRO A 289 -11.82 7.98 -25.14
N LEU A 290 -12.13 9.05 -25.88
CA LEU A 290 -13.01 8.95 -27.04
C LEU A 290 -12.35 8.27 -28.24
N ALA A 291 -11.07 8.53 -28.51
CA ALA A 291 -10.33 7.85 -29.58
C ALA A 291 -10.31 6.33 -29.36
N LEU A 292 -10.04 5.87 -28.15
CA LEU A 292 -9.99 4.43 -27.83
C LEU A 292 -11.34 3.75 -28.10
N VAL A 293 -12.43 4.30 -27.56
CA VAL A 293 -13.74 3.65 -27.67
C VAL A 293 -14.26 3.62 -29.11
N ILE A 294 -13.85 4.60 -29.94
CA ILE A 294 -14.12 4.61 -31.38
C ILE A 294 -13.29 3.54 -32.10
N LYS A 295 -11.97 3.46 -31.85
CA LYS A 295 -11.08 2.42 -32.43
C LYS A 295 -11.56 0.99 -32.11
N ASP A 296 -12.23 0.84 -30.98
CA ASP A 296 -12.74 -0.44 -30.46
C ASP A 296 -14.21 -0.69 -30.79
N ASN A 297 -14.89 0.24 -31.48
CA ASN A 297 -16.31 0.15 -31.81
C ASN A 297 -17.22 -0.08 -30.59
N ASN A 298 -16.85 0.49 -29.43
CA ASN A 298 -17.64 0.46 -28.20
C ASN A 298 -18.73 1.55 -28.25
N ILE A 299 -19.87 1.21 -28.84
CA ILE A 299 -20.98 2.13 -29.10
C ILE A 299 -21.52 2.77 -27.81
N GLU A 300 -21.73 1.97 -26.77
CA GLU A 300 -22.36 2.45 -25.54
C GLU A 300 -21.44 3.39 -24.75
N MET A 301 -20.15 3.08 -24.66
CA MET A 301 -19.17 3.97 -24.05
C MET A 301 -18.97 5.26 -24.88
N ALA A 302 -19.01 5.18 -26.22
CA ALA A 302 -18.97 6.36 -27.08
C ALA A 302 -20.18 7.27 -26.84
N LYS A 303 -21.40 6.71 -26.79
CA LYS A 303 -22.63 7.45 -26.45
C LYS A 303 -22.50 8.16 -25.11
N LEU A 304 -21.99 7.47 -24.09
CA LEU A 304 -21.78 8.01 -22.75
C LEU A 304 -20.82 9.22 -22.79
N LEU A 305 -19.65 9.06 -23.40
CA LEU A 305 -18.64 10.11 -23.49
C LEU A 305 -19.12 11.33 -24.28
N PHE A 306 -19.83 11.14 -25.41
CA PHE A 306 -20.41 12.25 -26.17
C PHE A 306 -21.47 13.02 -25.37
N LYS A 307 -22.36 12.30 -24.68
CA LYS A 307 -23.38 12.91 -23.83
C LYS A 307 -22.75 13.73 -22.70
N TYR A 308 -21.72 13.19 -22.05
CA TYR A 308 -20.99 13.92 -21.01
C TYR A 308 -20.29 15.17 -21.56
N ALA A 309 -19.65 15.05 -22.74
CA ALA A 309 -18.99 16.16 -23.40
C ALA A 309 -19.96 17.30 -23.71
N GLN A 310 -21.12 16.99 -24.31
CA GLN A 310 -22.16 17.98 -24.60
C GLN A 310 -22.68 18.66 -23.33
N LYS A 311 -23.01 17.87 -22.29
CA LYS A 311 -23.52 18.40 -21.02
C LYS A 311 -22.56 19.39 -20.37
N ASN A 312 -21.25 19.11 -20.45
CA ASN A 312 -20.21 19.91 -19.82
C ASN A 312 -19.50 20.88 -20.78
N ASN A 313 -20.08 21.11 -21.97
CA ASN A 313 -19.52 21.98 -23.01
C ASN A 313 -18.05 21.66 -23.36
N ILE A 314 -17.67 20.38 -23.30
CA ILE A 314 -16.34 19.91 -23.67
C ILE A 314 -16.29 19.82 -25.18
N VAL A 315 -15.41 20.61 -25.76
CA VAL A 315 -15.12 20.56 -27.18
C VAL A 315 -14.24 19.36 -27.46
N ILE A 316 -14.78 18.34 -28.11
CA ILE A 316 -14.03 17.13 -28.47
C ILE A 316 -13.07 17.43 -29.62
N LYS A 317 -11.79 17.08 -29.44
CA LYS A 317 -10.71 17.22 -30.43
C LYS A 317 -10.39 15.86 -31.04
N LEU A 318 -11.03 15.54 -32.16
CA LEU A 318 -10.75 14.34 -32.96
C LEU A 318 -10.05 14.73 -34.26
N ASN A 319 -8.94 14.05 -34.57
CA ASN A 319 -8.33 14.09 -35.89
C ASN A 319 -8.38 12.70 -36.56
N GLN A 320 -8.14 12.67 -37.88
CA GLN A 320 -8.21 11.43 -38.68
C GLN A 320 -7.17 10.36 -38.33
N TYR A 321 -6.08 10.76 -37.66
CA TYR A 321 -5.02 9.85 -37.23
C TYR A 321 -5.30 9.26 -35.83
N ASP A 322 -6.20 9.88 -35.06
CA ASP A 322 -6.60 9.42 -33.74
C ASP A 322 -7.55 8.22 -33.80
N ILE A 323 -8.16 7.95 -34.94
CA ILE A 323 -9.11 6.85 -35.15
C ILE A 323 -8.59 5.93 -36.26
N LYS A 324 -8.95 4.64 -36.22
CA LYS A 324 -8.70 3.71 -37.34
C LYS A 324 -9.39 4.24 -38.61
N ASN A 325 -9.15 3.58 -39.75
CA ASN A 325 -9.84 3.87 -41.00
C ASN A 325 -11.34 4.09 -40.76
N ILE A 326 -11.88 5.27 -41.11
CA ILE A 326 -13.27 5.65 -40.82
C ILE A 326 -14.27 4.64 -41.39
N ASN A 327 -13.89 3.90 -42.44
CA ASN A 327 -14.71 2.84 -43.01
C ASN A 327 -14.90 1.64 -42.08
N GLU A 328 -14.00 1.42 -41.13
CA GLU A 328 -14.06 0.34 -40.12
C GLU A 328 -14.88 0.71 -38.88
N ILE A 329 -15.29 1.98 -38.76
CA ILE A 329 -16.12 2.47 -37.67
C ILE A 329 -17.59 2.10 -37.94
N LYS A 330 -18.24 1.54 -36.93
CA LYS A 330 -19.68 1.20 -36.96
C LYS A 330 -20.54 2.42 -37.24
N LYS A 331 -21.61 2.23 -38.02
CA LYS A 331 -22.53 3.30 -38.43
C LYS A 331 -23.09 4.06 -37.23
N GLU A 332 -23.42 3.37 -36.15
CA GLU A 332 -23.98 3.96 -34.94
C GLU A 332 -23.02 4.99 -34.32
N ILE A 333 -21.71 4.75 -34.36
CA ILE A 333 -20.71 5.72 -33.88
C ILE A 333 -20.60 6.90 -34.86
N LYS A 334 -20.69 6.64 -36.17
CA LYS A 334 -20.73 7.71 -37.18
C LYS A 334 -21.92 8.64 -36.97
N ASP A 335 -23.08 8.07 -36.68
CA ASP A 335 -24.31 8.81 -36.40
C ASP A 335 -24.15 9.69 -35.14
N LEU A 336 -23.34 9.28 -34.15
CA LEU A 336 -23.01 10.13 -33.00
C LEU A 336 -22.20 11.38 -33.41
N PHE A 337 -21.30 11.29 -34.38
CA PHE A 337 -20.59 12.50 -34.84
C PHE A 337 -21.54 13.56 -35.43
N ILE A 338 -22.64 13.11 -36.05
CA ILE A 338 -23.67 14.00 -36.59
C ILE A 338 -24.51 14.58 -35.44
N ASN A 339 -25.00 13.71 -34.54
CA ASN A 339 -25.85 14.12 -33.43
C ASN A 339 -25.17 15.09 -32.45
N TYR A 340 -23.85 14.98 -32.31
CA TYR A 340 -23.05 15.78 -31.39
C TYR A 340 -22.17 16.81 -32.10
N GLU A 341 -22.45 17.14 -33.37
CA GLU A 341 -21.59 17.99 -34.22
C GLU A 341 -21.19 19.33 -33.56
N LYS A 342 -22.12 19.98 -32.85
CA LYS A 342 -21.86 21.25 -32.15
C LYS A 342 -20.85 21.14 -31.00
N SER A 343 -20.64 19.94 -30.46
CA SER A 343 -19.71 19.67 -29.35
C SER A 343 -18.36 19.13 -29.84
N ILE A 344 -18.17 18.97 -31.16
CA ILE A 344 -16.96 18.41 -31.75
C ILE A 344 -16.24 19.51 -32.53
N TYR A 345 -15.05 19.89 -32.09
CA TYR A 345 -14.15 20.69 -32.91
C TYR A 345 -13.20 19.76 -33.63
N LYS A 346 -13.53 19.53 -34.90
CA LYS A 346 -12.75 18.67 -35.75
C LYS A 346 -11.52 19.46 -36.22
N TYR A 347 -10.33 19.06 -35.77
CA TYR A 347 -9.08 19.67 -36.23
C TYR A 347 -8.64 18.95 -37.50
N TYR A 348 -8.98 19.54 -38.64
CA TYR A 348 -8.46 19.10 -39.93
C TYR A 348 -7.16 19.86 -40.17
N GLY A 349 -6.03 19.16 -40.03
CA GLY A 349 -4.79 19.64 -40.62
C GLY A 349 -5.02 19.94 -42.09
N ASP A 350 -4.49 21.06 -42.56
CA ASP A 350 -4.59 21.63 -43.91
C ASP A 350 -5.00 20.62 -45.00
N ASN A 351 -6.32 20.48 -45.23
CA ASN A 351 -7.00 20.17 -46.50
C ASN A 351 -8.39 19.56 -46.29
N GLN A 352 -9.40 20.39 -46.61
CA GLN A 352 -10.74 20.12 -47.15
C GLN A 352 -11.56 18.90 -46.67
N PHE A 353 -12.78 19.20 -46.21
CA PHE A 353 -13.88 18.25 -46.17
C PHE A 353 -14.47 17.98 -47.56
N SER A 354 -14.67 16.71 -47.88
CA SER A 354 -15.93 16.28 -48.51
C SER A 354 -16.86 15.81 -47.41
N THR A 355 -18.11 16.29 -47.45
CA THR A 355 -19.22 15.93 -46.55
C THR A 355 -19.37 14.41 -46.36
N LEU A 356 -19.78 14.02 -45.15
CA LEU A 356 -20.28 12.67 -44.83
C LEU A 356 -21.41 12.25 -45.77
#